data_AF-A0A2V6H4D1-F1
#
_entry.id   AF-A0A2V6H4D1-F1
#
_cell.length_a   1.000
_cell.length_b   1.000
_cell.length_c   1.000
_cell.angle_alpha   90.00
_cell.angle_beta   90.00
_cell.angle_gamma   90.00
#
_symmetry.space_group_name_H-M   'P 1'
#
loop_
_entity.id
_entity.type
_entity.pdbx_description
1 polymer ?
#
loop_
_entity_poly.entity_id
_entity_poly.type
_entity_poly.pdbx_seq_one_letter_code
_entity_poly.pdbx_strand_id
1 'polypeptide(L)'
;SAEPKPSLAKMNVREFCNETLSDSPAPGGGSVAALMGSLGASLGGMVANLSAGKRGWDDKLEYFSDWAVKAQRLKDELLSLVDEDTNAFNTVMDAFALAKSSPEEKAARTAAIEEATKHAAEVPLKVMETAAKSYELLSEMADNGNPASVS
;
A
#
# COMPACT_ATOMS: atom_id res chain seq x y z
N SER A 1 -5.59 -16.30 -22.79
CA SER A 1 -5.64 -15.77 -21.42
C SER A 1 -4.45 -14.86 -21.24
N ALA A 2 -4.63 -13.60 -20.85
CA ALA A 2 -3.49 -12.74 -20.54
C ALA A 2 -2.73 -13.37 -19.34
N GLU A 3 -1.41 -13.49 -19.43
CA GLU A 3 -0.61 -13.92 -18.29
C GLU A 3 -0.82 -12.94 -17.13
N PRO A 4 -0.92 -13.42 -15.88
CA PRO A 4 -1.03 -12.53 -14.73
C PRO A 4 0.22 -11.65 -14.69
N LYS A 5 0.03 -10.32 -14.74
CA LYS A 5 1.14 -9.38 -14.61
C LYS A 5 1.90 -9.66 -13.30
N PRO A 6 3.23 -9.64 -13.32
CA PRO A 6 4.02 -9.81 -12.10
C PRO A 6 3.67 -8.72 -11.09
N SER A 7 3.51 -9.11 -9.83
CA SER A 7 3.22 -8.18 -8.72
C SER A 7 4.34 -7.14 -8.60
N LEU A 8 3.93 -5.86 -8.55
CA LEU A 8 4.79 -4.70 -8.36
C LEU A 8 5.54 -4.80 -7.03
N ALA A 9 4.89 -5.31 -5.99
CA ALA A 9 5.49 -5.50 -4.67
C ALA A 9 6.62 -6.55 -4.66
N LYS A 10 6.74 -7.38 -5.71
CA LYS A 10 7.82 -8.37 -5.86
C LYS A 10 8.99 -7.86 -6.70
N MET A 11 8.85 -6.71 -7.36
CA MET A 11 9.94 -6.09 -8.10
C MET A 11 11.02 -5.61 -7.14
N ASN A 12 12.26 -5.57 -7.59
CA ASN A 12 13.27 -4.80 -6.88
C ASN A 12 13.02 -3.30 -7.06
N VAL A 13 13.64 -2.48 -6.20
CA VAL A 13 13.42 -1.02 -6.20
C VAL A 13 13.75 -0.38 -7.56
N ARG A 14 14.78 -0.87 -8.27
CA ARG A 14 15.15 -0.34 -9.58
C ARG A 14 14.10 -0.67 -10.64
N GLU A 15 13.59 -1.89 -10.64
CA GLU A 15 12.52 -2.33 -11.53
C GLU A 15 11.24 -1.51 -11.29
N PHE A 16 10.81 -1.38 -10.03
CA PHE A 16 9.62 -0.60 -9.69
C PHE A 16 9.75 0.87 -10.15
N CYS A 17 10.92 1.50 -9.93
CA CYS A 17 11.18 2.86 -10.41
C CYS A 17 11.16 2.97 -11.94
N ASN A 18 11.76 2.00 -12.64
CA ASN A 18 11.76 1.98 -14.11
C ASN A 18 10.34 1.80 -14.67
N GLU A 19 9.55 0.92 -14.06
CA GLU A 19 8.16 0.68 -14.44
C GLU A 19 7.31 1.93 -14.21
N THR A 20 7.47 2.60 -13.07
CA THR A 20 6.78 3.87 -12.76
C THR A 20 7.18 5.01 -13.70
N LEU A 21 8.41 4.99 -14.24
CA LEU A 21 8.93 5.98 -15.20
C LEU A 21 8.49 5.69 -16.65
N SER A 22 7.91 4.52 -16.91
CA SER A 22 7.54 4.10 -18.27
C SER A 22 6.40 4.95 -18.86
N ASP A 23 6.06 4.68 -20.12
CA ASP A 23 4.88 5.24 -20.78
C ASP A 23 3.58 4.48 -20.45
N SER A 24 3.64 3.49 -19.54
CA SER A 24 2.46 2.79 -19.02
C SER A 24 1.63 3.71 -18.11
N PRO A 25 0.29 3.71 -18.21
CA PRO A 25 -0.56 4.52 -17.35
C PRO A 25 -0.64 4.02 -15.89
N ALA A 26 -0.13 2.81 -15.60
CA ALA A 26 0.01 2.25 -14.27
C ALA A 26 1.27 1.36 -14.19
N PRO A 27 2.01 1.33 -13.05
CA PRO A 27 1.69 1.90 -11.75
C PRO A 27 1.72 3.42 -11.69
N GLY A 28 0.78 3.99 -10.93
CA GLY A 28 0.61 5.44 -10.77
C GLY A 28 0.95 5.94 -9.38
N GLY A 29 0.50 7.16 -9.08
CA GLY A 29 0.74 7.81 -7.80
C GLY A 29 0.16 7.06 -6.59
N GLY A 30 -0.94 6.32 -6.76
CA GLY A 30 -1.55 5.53 -5.69
C GLY A 30 -0.67 4.35 -5.27
N SER A 31 -0.16 3.57 -6.23
CA SER A 31 0.84 2.51 -6.00
C SER A 31 2.08 3.06 -5.28
N VAL A 32 2.59 4.22 -5.70
CA VAL A 32 3.74 4.87 -5.06
C VAL A 32 3.40 5.32 -3.63
N ALA A 33 2.24 5.93 -3.41
CA ALA A 33 1.81 6.36 -2.08
C ALA A 33 1.67 5.19 -1.11
N ALA A 34 1.12 4.06 -1.58
CA ALA A 34 1.02 2.82 -0.81
C ALA A 34 2.41 2.29 -0.44
N LEU A 35 3.35 2.26 -1.38
CA LEU A 35 4.73 1.84 -1.12
C LEU A 35 5.40 2.76 -0.08
N MET A 36 5.27 4.08 -0.23
CA MET A 36 5.82 5.05 0.72
C MET A 36 5.25 4.86 2.13
N GLY A 37 3.94 4.62 2.25
CA GLY A 37 3.30 4.30 3.51
C GLY A 37 3.87 3.01 4.13
N SER A 38 4.08 1.96 3.31
CA SER A 38 4.65 0.69 3.78
C SER A 38 6.08 0.86 4.32
N LEU A 39 6.89 1.72 3.69
CA LEU A 39 8.23 2.05 4.16
C LEU A 39 8.18 2.80 5.50
N GLY A 40 7.25 3.75 5.65
CA GLY A 40 7.01 4.44 6.92
C GLY A 40 6.65 3.47 8.05
N ALA A 41 5.68 2.57 7.82
CA ALA A 41 5.32 1.53 8.79
C ALA A 41 6.50 0.59 9.10
N SER A 42 7.30 0.23 8.10
CA SER A 42 8.50 -0.60 8.26
C SER A 42 9.53 0.06 9.18
N LEU A 43 9.76 1.37 9.02
CA LEU A 43 10.67 2.13 9.88
C LEU A 43 10.16 2.17 11.33
N GLY A 44 8.86 2.41 11.54
CA GLY A 44 8.27 2.31 12.88
C GLY A 44 8.46 0.91 13.50
N GLY A 45 8.22 -0.14 12.72
CA GLY A 45 8.48 -1.53 13.16
C GLY A 45 9.95 -1.82 13.44
N MET A 46 10.87 -1.22 12.69
CA MET A 46 12.30 -1.32 12.97
C MET A 46 12.65 -0.71 14.33
N VAL A 47 12.14 0.48 14.65
CA VAL A 47 12.36 1.11 15.97
C VAL A 47 11.78 0.23 17.07
N ALA A 48 10.60 -0.35 16.88
CA ALA A 48 10.01 -1.30 17.83
C ALA A 48 10.93 -2.51 18.07
N ASN A 49 11.39 -3.16 17.01
CA ASN A 49 12.30 -4.31 17.11
C ASN A 49 13.63 -3.96 17.81
N LEU A 50 14.23 -2.81 17.48
CA LEU A 50 15.46 -2.34 18.13
C LEU A 50 15.25 -2.01 19.61
N SER A 51 14.06 -1.54 19.97
CA SER A 51 13.68 -1.24 21.36
C SER A 51 13.47 -2.52 22.17
N ALA A 52 12.81 -3.52 21.58
CA ALA A 52 12.62 -4.84 22.18
C ALA A 52 13.96 -5.55 22.48
N GLY A 53 14.94 -5.40 21.59
CA GLY A 53 16.28 -5.99 21.76
C GLY A 53 17.25 -5.16 22.62
N LYS A 54 16.81 -4.05 23.21
CA LYS A 54 17.69 -3.15 23.94
C LYS A 54 18.04 -3.70 25.33
N ARG A 55 19.34 -3.85 25.59
CA ARG A 55 19.85 -4.31 26.89
C ARG A 55 19.34 -3.42 28.03
N GLY A 56 18.80 -4.04 29.08
CA GLY A 56 18.26 -3.36 30.25
C GLY A 56 16.80 -2.92 30.13
N TRP A 57 16.14 -3.23 29.01
CA TRP A 57 14.69 -3.04 28.78
C TRP A 57 13.97 -4.40 28.66
N ASP A 58 14.51 -5.43 29.30
CA ASP A 58 14.01 -6.81 29.21
C ASP A 58 12.54 -6.92 29.68
N ASP A 59 12.11 -6.04 30.59
CA ASP A 59 10.73 -5.90 31.07
C ASP A 59 9.77 -5.29 30.03
N LYS A 60 10.30 -4.67 28.96
CA LYS A 60 9.52 -4.04 27.88
C LYS A 60 9.51 -4.86 26.59
N LEU A 61 10.07 -6.08 26.60
CA LEU A 61 10.15 -6.95 25.44
C LEU A 61 8.78 -7.16 24.77
N GLU A 62 7.77 -7.54 25.56
CA GLU A 62 6.42 -7.80 25.06
C GLU A 62 5.79 -6.52 24.47
N TYR A 63 5.91 -5.41 25.20
CA TYR A 63 5.40 -4.10 24.77
C TYR A 63 5.88 -3.72 23.36
N PHE A 64 7.19 -3.76 23.12
CA PHE A 64 7.73 -3.39 21.81
C PHE A 64 7.50 -4.47 20.74
N SER A 65 7.40 -5.75 21.13
CA SER A 65 7.06 -6.83 20.20
C SER A 65 5.65 -6.67 19.64
N ASP A 66 4.69 -6.27 20.47
CA ASP A 66 3.31 -6.01 20.02
C ASP A 66 3.25 -4.86 19.00
N TRP A 67 4.01 -3.79 19.23
CA TRP A 67 4.17 -2.70 18.26
C TRP A 67 4.82 -3.17 16.95
N ALA A 68 5.83 -4.03 17.02
CA ALA A 68 6.45 -4.61 15.83
C ALA A 68 5.45 -5.47 15.03
N VAL A 69 4.58 -6.24 15.69
CA VAL A 69 3.51 -7.00 15.04
C VAL A 69 2.50 -6.06 14.37
N LYS A 70 2.10 -4.97 15.04
CA LYS A 70 1.22 -3.96 14.44
C LYS A 70 1.84 -3.31 13.21
N ALA A 71 3.12 -2.96 13.27
CA ALA A 71 3.88 -2.41 12.16
C ALA A 71 3.93 -3.36 10.96
N GLN A 72 4.21 -4.64 11.20
CA GLN A 72 4.25 -5.66 10.16
C GLN A 72 2.89 -5.77 9.44
N ARG A 73 1.77 -5.79 10.19
CA ARG A 73 0.42 -5.84 9.61
C ARG A 73 0.13 -4.62 8.73
N LEU A 74 0.42 -3.41 9.22
CA LEU A 74 0.22 -2.17 8.46
C LEU A 74 1.07 -2.15 7.18
N LYS A 75 2.34 -2.56 7.28
CA LYS A 75 3.23 -2.67 6.13
C LYS A 75 2.69 -3.68 5.11
N ASP A 76 2.30 -4.88 5.52
CA ASP A 76 1.79 -5.91 4.61
C ASP A 76 0.47 -5.47 3.93
N GLU A 77 -0.41 -4.78 4.67
CA GLU A 77 -1.63 -4.19 4.11
C GLU A 77 -1.29 -3.11 3.07
N LEU A 78 -0.38 -2.18 3.38
CA LEU A 78 0.05 -1.14 2.44
C LEU A 78 0.74 -1.71 1.19
N LEU A 79 1.57 -2.76 1.34
CA LEU A 79 2.17 -3.44 0.19
C LEU A 79 1.11 -4.09 -0.71
N SER A 80 0.06 -4.68 -0.13
CA SER A 80 -1.04 -5.23 -0.94
C SER A 80 -1.77 -4.17 -1.77
N LEU A 81 -1.83 -2.93 -1.26
CA LEU A 81 -2.47 -1.81 -1.95
C LEU A 81 -1.63 -1.27 -3.12
N VAL A 82 -0.33 -1.57 -3.18
CA VAL A 82 0.54 -1.21 -4.31
C VAL A 82 0.02 -1.84 -5.60
N ASP A 83 -0.24 -3.16 -5.55
CA ASP A 83 -0.79 -3.90 -6.68
C ASP A 83 -2.27 -3.55 -6.92
N GLU A 84 -3.04 -3.35 -5.85
CA GLU A 84 -4.47 -3.08 -5.94
C GLU A 84 -4.77 -1.77 -6.69
N ASP A 85 -3.97 -0.72 -6.49
CA ASP A 85 -4.13 0.56 -7.21
C ASP A 85 -4.01 0.37 -8.73
N THR A 86 -3.01 -0.41 -9.15
CA THR A 86 -2.80 -0.74 -10.57
C THR A 86 -3.91 -1.63 -11.12
N ASN A 87 -4.39 -2.60 -10.33
CA ASN A 87 -5.48 -3.49 -10.73
C ASN A 87 -6.80 -2.71 -10.87
N ALA A 88 -7.10 -1.81 -9.94
CA ALA A 88 -8.29 -0.97 -9.99
C ALA A 88 -8.25 -0.04 -11.20
N PHE A 89 -7.10 0.57 -11.50
CA PHE A 89 -6.91 1.36 -12.71
C PHE A 89 -7.15 0.54 -14.00
N ASN A 90 -6.56 -0.65 -14.09
CA ASN A 90 -6.75 -1.53 -15.25
C ASN A 90 -8.24 -1.90 -15.42
N THR A 91 -8.95 -2.17 -14.32
CA THR A 91 -10.39 -2.46 -14.34
C THR A 91 -11.21 -1.31 -14.92
N VAL A 92 -10.85 -0.06 -14.58
CA VAL A 92 -11.46 1.14 -15.17
C VAL A 92 -11.22 1.19 -16.68
N MET A 93 -9.99 0.92 -17.13
CA MET A 93 -9.65 0.91 -18.56
C MET A 93 -10.40 -0.18 -19.33
N ASP A 94 -10.53 -1.38 -18.75
CA ASP A 94 -11.29 -2.49 -19.32
C ASP A 94 -12.79 -2.14 -19.44
N ALA A 95 -13.36 -1.48 -18.42
CA ALA A 95 -14.73 -0.99 -18.48
C ALA A 95 -14.93 0.07 -19.59
N PHE A 96 -13.95 0.95 -19.81
CA PHE A 96 -13.98 1.90 -20.91
C PHE A 96 -13.91 1.22 -22.29
N ALA A 97 -13.25 0.07 -22.40
CA ALA A 97 -13.08 -0.71 -23.63
C ALA A 97 -14.31 -1.55 -24.02
N LEU A 98 -15.30 -1.71 -23.13
CA LEU A 98 -16.53 -2.46 -23.43
C LEU A 98 -17.29 -1.90 -24.65
N ALA A 99 -18.03 -2.79 -25.31
CA ALA A 99 -18.86 -2.47 -26.46
C ALA A 99 -19.93 -1.41 -26.13
N LYS A 100 -20.35 -0.66 -27.16
CA LYS A 100 -21.26 0.49 -27.02
C LYS A 100 -22.18 0.68 -28.22
N SER A 101 -22.44 -0.41 -28.95
CA SER A 101 -23.18 -0.39 -30.21
C SER A 101 -24.69 -0.47 -29.99
N SER A 102 -25.15 -1.28 -29.03
CA SER A 102 -26.57 -1.39 -28.66
C SER A 102 -26.95 -0.55 -27.42
N PRO A 103 -28.23 -0.24 -27.21
CA PRO A 103 -28.70 0.39 -25.96
C PRO A 103 -28.34 -0.43 -24.71
N GLU A 104 -28.45 -1.75 -24.78
CA GLU A 104 -28.12 -2.69 -23.69
C GLU A 104 -26.62 -2.68 -23.39
N GLU A 105 -25.78 -2.71 -24.44
CA GLU A 105 -24.33 -2.61 -24.30
C GLU A 105 -23.91 -1.27 -23.68
N LYS A 106 -24.55 -0.17 -24.09
CA LYS A 106 -24.30 1.15 -23.49
C LYS A 106 -24.66 1.19 -22.01
N ALA A 107 -25.81 0.63 -21.64
CA ALA A 107 -26.24 0.57 -20.24
C ALA A 107 -25.27 -0.27 -19.39
N ALA A 108 -24.90 -1.46 -19.87
CA ALA A 108 -23.94 -2.33 -19.18
C ALA A 108 -22.56 -1.67 -19.04
N ARG A 109 -22.08 -1.02 -20.11
CA ARG A 109 -20.82 -0.27 -20.10
C ARG A 109 -20.84 0.87 -19.09
N THR A 110 -21.92 1.65 -19.02
CA THR A 110 -22.05 2.74 -18.04
C THR A 110 -22.01 2.21 -16.62
N ALA A 111 -22.75 1.14 -16.33
CA ALA A 111 -22.73 0.51 -15.00
C ALA A 111 -21.34 -0.03 -14.63
N ALA A 112 -20.64 -0.67 -15.57
CA ALA A 112 -19.29 -1.17 -15.36
C ALA A 112 -18.28 -0.04 -15.08
N ILE A 113 -18.35 1.08 -15.82
CA ILE A 113 -17.49 2.24 -15.59
C ILE A 113 -17.77 2.84 -14.22
N GLU A 114 -19.03 2.99 -13.83
CA GLU A 114 -19.40 3.54 -12.52
C GLU A 114 -18.82 2.69 -11.38
N GLU A 115 -19.01 1.37 -11.45
CA GLU A 115 -18.52 0.44 -10.43
C GLU A 115 -16.98 0.42 -10.36
N ALA A 116 -16.32 0.31 -11.52
CA ALA A 116 -14.86 0.33 -11.59
C ALA A 116 -14.28 1.65 -11.06
N THR A 117 -14.93 2.78 -11.34
CA THR A 117 -14.49 4.10 -10.85
C THR A 117 -14.65 4.23 -9.34
N LYS A 118 -15.74 3.69 -8.76
CA LYS A 118 -15.92 3.65 -7.31
C LYS A 118 -14.82 2.83 -6.65
N HIS A 119 -14.58 1.61 -7.14
CA HIS A 119 -13.51 0.75 -6.63
C HIS A 119 -12.14 1.44 -6.73
N ALA A 120 -11.82 2.06 -7.87
CA ALA A 120 -10.58 2.81 -8.05
C ALA A 120 -10.44 4.01 -7.12
N ALA A 121 -11.54 4.61 -6.65
CA ALA A 121 -11.52 5.67 -5.64
C ALA A 121 -11.40 5.14 -4.20
N GLU A 122 -11.86 3.91 -3.94
CA GLU A 122 -11.76 3.26 -2.62
C GLU A 122 -10.32 2.85 -2.28
N VAL A 123 -9.51 2.46 -3.28
CA VAL A 123 -8.10 2.08 -3.06
C VAL A 123 -7.28 3.20 -2.43
N PRO A 124 -7.20 4.43 -2.99
CA PRO A 124 -6.44 5.52 -2.38
C PRO A 124 -7.02 5.94 -1.02
N LEU A 125 -8.35 5.82 -0.81
CA LEU A 125 -8.93 6.03 0.51
C LEU A 125 -8.36 5.04 1.53
N LYS A 126 -8.32 3.76 1.18
CA LYS A 126 -7.75 2.72 2.03
C LYS A 126 -6.25 2.92 2.27
N VAL A 127 -5.50 3.38 1.26
CA VAL A 127 -4.09 3.77 1.43
C VAL A 127 -3.98 4.89 2.48
N MET A 128 -4.79 5.94 2.37
CA MET A 128 -4.79 7.05 3.33
C MET A 128 -5.15 6.58 4.73
N GLU A 129 -6.21 5.80 4.90
CA GLU A 129 -6.64 5.28 6.20
C GLU A 129 -5.58 4.38 6.84
N THR A 130 -4.98 3.47 6.07
CA THR A 130 -3.98 2.55 6.60
C THR A 130 -2.64 3.24 6.85
N ALA A 131 -2.24 4.20 6.02
CA ALA A 131 -1.10 5.06 6.31
C ALA A 131 -1.36 5.93 7.56
N ALA A 132 -2.59 6.43 7.74
CA ALA A 132 -2.96 7.22 8.91
C ALA A 132 -2.84 6.41 10.22
N LYS A 133 -3.24 5.13 10.21
CA LYS A 133 -3.06 4.20 11.35
C LYS A 133 -1.59 4.04 11.74
N SER A 134 -0.65 4.23 10.82
CA SER A 134 0.79 4.16 11.13
C SER A 134 1.26 5.32 12.01
N TYR A 135 0.57 6.48 12.04
CA TYR A 135 0.99 7.59 12.91
C TYR A 135 0.95 7.24 14.39
N GLU A 136 0.02 6.39 14.82
CA GLU A 136 -0.03 5.94 16.21
C GLU A 136 1.24 5.16 16.58
N LEU A 137 1.65 4.23 15.72
CA LEU A 137 2.92 3.50 15.85
C LEU A 137 4.11 4.47 15.83
N LEU A 138 4.16 5.38 14.86
CA LEU A 138 5.29 6.29 14.69
C LEU A 138 5.45 7.24 15.87
N SER A 139 4.33 7.78 16.38
CA SER A 139 4.34 8.63 17.58
C SER A 139 4.85 7.86 18.79
N GLU A 140 4.34 6.65 19.01
CA GLU A 140 4.74 5.83 20.14
C GLU A 140 6.23 5.45 20.08
N MET A 141 6.74 5.13 18.89
CA MET A 141 8.15 4.83 18.68
C MET A 141 9.04 6.05 18.80
N ALA A 142 8.55 7.25 18.46
CA ALA A 142 9.28 8.50 18.66
C ALA A 142 9.39 8.86 20.15
N ASP A 143 8.32 8.67 20.92
CA ASP A 143 8.26 9.07 22.33
C ASP A 143 8.95 8.06 23.26
N ASN A 144 8.76 6.76 23.02
CA ASN A 144 9.16 5.70 23.94
C ASN A 144 10.16 4.70 23.36
N GLY A 145 10.42 4.77 22.05
CA GLY A 145 11.37 3.88 21.38
C GLY A 145 12.82 4.13 21.75
N ASN A 146 13.72 3.35 21.15
CA ASN A 146 15.14 3.47 21.38
C ASN A 146 15.65 4.85 20.92
N PRO A 147 16.20 5.71 21.81
CA PRO A 147 16.66 7.05 21.44
C PRO A 147 17.80 7.05 20.41
N ALA A 148 18.49 5.93 20.22
CA ALA A 148 19.49 5.76 19.16
C ALA A 148 18.89 5.69 17.75
N SER A 149 17.56 5.63 17.62
CA SER A 149 16.83 5.40 16.36
C SER A 149 15.93 6.58 15.97
N VAL A 150 16.27 7.79 16.40
CA VAL A 150 15.46 9.02 16.18
C VAL A 150 15.57 9.59 14.76
N SER A 151 16.62 9.23 14.00
CA SER A 151 16.93 9.78 12.67
C SER A 151 15.90 9.47 11.60
#